data_AF-A0AAD9UC34-F1
#
_entry.id   AF-A0AAD9UC34-F1
#
_cell.length_a   1.000
_cell.length_b   1.000
_cell.length_c   1.000
_cell.angle_alpha   90.00
_cell.angle_beta   90.00
_cell.angle_gamma   90.00
#
_symmetry.space_group_name_H-M   'P 1'
#
loop_
_entity.id
_entity.type
_entity.pdbx_description
1 polymer ?
#
loop_
_entity_poly.entity_id
_entity_poly.type
_entity_poly.pdbx_seq_one_letter_code
_entity_poly.pdbx_strand_id
1 'polypeptide(L)'
;MLNGLAFLPVDDVSAGMAYLKTVMPDGLEPHVNYFDATYVSGSYRQVQIPLQQGAVVDPELVRRTAAMFPPPLWNVHDVTIRGESQTNNS
;
A
#
# COMPACT_ATOMS: atom_id res chain seq x y z
N MET A 1 11.97 11.27 0.37
CA MET A 1 12.11 9.85 0.73
C MET A 1 10.84 9.01 0.51
N LEU A 2 9.61 9.52 0.60
CA LEU A 2 8.42 8.79 0.10
C LEU A 2 8.28 8.85 -1.43
N ASN A 3 8.48 10.03 -2.02
CA ASN A 3 8.43 10.21 -3.49
C ASN A 3 9.47 9.35 -4.24
N GLY A 4 10.53 8.91 -3.55
CA GLY A 4 11.52 8.00 -4.13
C GLY A 4 10.92 6.67 -4.58
N LEU A 5 9.83 6.23 -3.92
CA LEU A 5 9.11 5.01 -4.32
C LEU A 5 8.49 5.11 -5.71
N ALA A 6 8.19 6.32 -6.20
CA ALA A 6 7.63 6.51 -7.54
C ALA A 6 8.64 6.25 -8.66
N PHE A 7 9.93 6.21 -8.32
CA PHE A 7 11.01 5.94 -9.26
C PHE A 7 11.52 4.50 -9.20
N LEU A 8 10.99 3.66 -8.31
CA LEU A 8 11.27 2.23 -8.32
C LEU A 8 10.42 1.54 -9.40
N PRO A 9 10.90 0.45 -10.00
CA PRO A 9 10.02 -0.47 -10.71
C PRO A 9 8.81 -0.81 -9.85
N VAL A 10 7.62 -0.92 -10.46
CA VAL A 10 6.36 -1.16 -9.73
C VAL A 10 6.47 -2.39 -8.81
N ASP A 11 7.15 -3.43 -9.27
CA ASP A 11 7.35 -4.68 -8.52
C ASP A 11 8.22 -4.49 -7.26
N ASP A 12 9.11 -3.49 -7.27
CA ASP A 12 10.03 -3.19 -6.17
C ASP A 12 9.43 -2.20 -5.15
N VAL A 13 8.29 -1.57 -5.45
CA VAL A 13 7.65 -0.57 -4.57
C VAL A 13 7.32 -1.16 -3.20
N SER A 14 6.87 -2.42 -3.16
CA SER A 14 6.57 -3.13 -1.90
C SER A 14 7.82 -3.32 -1.04
N ALA A 15 8.93 -3.75 -1.66
CA ALA A 15 10.20 -3.93 -0.96
C ALA A 15 10.77 -2.60 -0.48
N GLY A 16 10.68 -1.56 -1.31
CA GLY A 16 11.08 -0.19 -0.95
C GLY A 16 10.28 0.36 0.23
N MET A 17 8.97 0.10 0.28
CA MET A 17 8.13 0.48 1.43
C MET A 17 8.54 -0.26 2.71
N ALA A 18 8.81 -1.56 2.62
CA ALA A 18 9.29 -2.34 3.77
C ALA A 18 10.62 -1.78 4.30
N TYR A 19 11.55 -1.43 3.41
CA TYR A 19 12.81 -0.78 3.80
C TYR A 19 12.56 0.59 4.45
N LEU A 20 11.69 1.42 3.88
CA LEU A 20 11.39 2.75 4.41
C LEU A 20 10.90 2.71 5.86
N LYS A 21 10.10 1.70 6.23
CA LYS A 21 9.66 1.47 7.62
C LYS A 21 10.80 1.13 8.59
N THR A 22 11.94 0.63 8.10
CA THR A 22 13.10 0.31 8.94
C THR A 22 14.02 1.50 9.19
N VAL A 23 13.97 2.51 8.32
CA VAL A 23 14.86 3.69 8.37
C VAL A 23 14.13 4.98 8.71
N MET A 24 12.81 4.95 8.87
CA MET A 24 12.03 6.14 9.23
C MET A 24 12.39 6.59 10.66
N PRO A 25 12.42 7.91 10.91
CA PRO A 25 12.55 8.43 12.26
C PRO A 25 11.30 8.14 13.10
N ASP A 26 11.50 7.96 14.40
CA ASP A 26 10.43 7.78 15.37
C ASP A 26 9.40 8.93 15.29
N GLY A 27 8.12 8.60 15.40
CA GLY A 27 7.00 9.55 15.30
C GLY A 27 6.45 9.76 13.89
N LEU A 28 7.09 9.23 12.85
CA LEU A 28 6.60 9.28 11.47
C LEU A 28 5.75 8.04 11.08
N GLU A 29 5.65 7.05 11.97
CA GLU A 29 4.92 5.81 11.74
C GLU A 29 3.47 6.04 11.29
N PRO A 30 2.69 6.96 11.87
CA PRO A 30 1.31 7.19 11.43
C PRO A 30 1.24 7.61 9.95
N HIS A 31 2.19 8.43 9.51
CA HIS A 31 2.24 8.94 8.14
C HIS A 31 2.68 7.85 7.15
N VAL A 32 3.72 7.08 7.50
CA VAL A 32 4.21 5.98 6.66
C VAL A 32 3.18 4.85 6.58
N ASN A 33 2.51 4.52 7.68
CA ASN A 33 1.46 3.50 7.72
C ASN A 33 0.23 3.93 6.90
N TYR A 34 -0.18 5.19 7.01
CA TYR A 34 -1.26 5.72 6.17
C TYR A 34 -0.91 5.65 4.69
N PHE A 35 0.32 6.03 4.31
CA PHE A 35 0.74 5.99 2.93
C PHE A 35 0.78 4.54 2.40
N ASP A 36 1.37 3.61 3.14
CA ASP A 36 1.41 2.19 2.75
C ASP A 36 -0.01 1.61 2.56
N ALA A 37 -0.91 1.89 3.50
CA ALA A 37 -2.29 1.42 3.43
C ALA A 37 -3.08 2.03 2.26
N THR A 38 -2.80 3.29 1.91
CA THR A 38 -3.57 4.02 0.89
C THR A 38 -3.03 3.80 -0.52
N TYR A 39 -1.70 3.69 -0.67
CA TYR A 39 -1.02 3.77 -1.98
C TYR A 39 -0.21 2.52 -2.37
N VAL A 40 0.13 1.62 -1.44
CA VAL A 40 1.04 0.50 -1.71
C VAL A 40 0.40 -0.85 -1.40
N SER A 41 0.33 -1.23 -0.12
CA SER A 41 -0.07 -2.59 0.28
C SER A 41 -1.58 -2.74 0.44
N GLY A 42 -2.31 -1.65 0.65
CA GLY A 42 -3.71 -1.72 1.06
C GLY A 42 -3.86 -1.95 2.56
N SER A 43 -5.09 -2.03 3.05
CA SER A 43 -5.39 -2.24 4.47
C SER A 43 -5.99 -3.63 4.72
N TYR A 44 -5.85 -4.12 5.94
CA TYR A 44 -6.59 -5.30 6.39
C TYR A 44 -7.86 -4.85 7.12
N ARG A 45 -8.99 -5.46 6.78
CA ARG A 45 -10.27 -5.22 7.45
C ARG A 45 -10.76 -6.51 8.08
N GLN A 46 -11.05 -6.47 9.37
CA GLN A 46 -11.74 -7.56 10.07
C GLN A 46 -13.17 -7.68 9.51
N VAL A 47 -13.56 -8.90 9.17
CA VAL A 47 -14.92 -9.23 8.78
C VAL A 47 -15.51 -10.09 9.89
N GLN A 48 -16.53 -9.58 10.57
CA GLN A 48 -17.35 -10.40 11.45
C GLN A 48 -18.23 -11.30 10.59
N ILE A 49 -18.08 -12.60 10.74
CA ILE A 49 -19.02 -13.57 10.20
C ILE A 49 -20.16 -13.67 11.22
N PRO A 50 -21.43 -13.49 10.82
CA PRO A 50 -22.53 -13.71 11.74
C PRO A 50 -22.49 -15.16 12.25
N LEU A 51 -22.25 -15.34 13.55
CA LEU A 51 -22.37 -16.64 14.21
C LEU A 51 -23.77 -17.19 13.98
N GLN A 52 -23.87 -18.34 13.31
CA GLN A 52 -25.02 -19.21 13.50
C GLN A 52 -24.97 -19.69 14.96
N GLN A 53 -26.11 -19.60 15.66
CA GLN A 53 -26.22 -19.91 17.09
C GLN A 53 -25.63 -21.30 17.40
N GLY A 54 -24.53 -21.33 18.16
CA GLY A 54 -23.91 -22.56 18.69
C GLY A 54 -22.48 -22.88 18.22
N ALA A 55 -21.88 -22.10 17.33
CA ALA A 55 -20.47 -22.30 16.96
C ALA A 55 -19.53 -21.72 18.03
N VAL A 56 -18.66 -22.57 18.59
CA VAL A 56 -17.57 -22.17 19.48
C VAL A 56 -16.40 -21.74 18.58
N VAL A 57 -15.93 -20.52 18.82
CA VAL A 57 -14.85 -19.78 18.12
C VAL A 57 -15.25 -19.15 16.77
N ASP A 58 -15.39 -17.83 16.77
CA ASP A 58 -15.37 -17.00 15.56
C ASP A 58 -14.00 -17.12 14.87
N PRO A 59 -13.90 -17.60 13.62
CA PRO A 59 -12.71 -17.32 12.84
C PRO A 59 -12.74 -15.83 12.51
N GLU A 60 -11.88 -15.05 13.16
CA GLU A 60 -11.61 -13.66 12.82
C GLU A 60 -11.07 -13.61 11.38
N LEU A 61 -11.96 -13.48 10.41
CA LEU A 61 -11.58 -13.48 9.01
C LEU A 61 -11.05 -12.10 8.66
N VAL A 62 -9.73 -12.01 8.50
CA VAL A 62 -9.08 -10.78 8.05
C VAL A 62 -9.09 -10.76 6.52
N ARG A 63 -9.77 -9.77 5.92
CA ARG A 63 -9.77 -9.56 4.46
C ARG A 63 -8.81 -8.43 4.10
N ARG A 64 -7.94 -8.67 3.10
CA ARG A 64 -7.13 -7.61 2.50
C ARG A 64 -8.01 -6.74 1.59
N THR A 65 -7.98 -5.44 1.82
CA THR A 65 -8.55 -4.40 0.98
C THR A 65 -7.43 -3.83 0.13
N ALA A 66 -7.64 -3.72 -1.19
CA ALA A 66 -6.63 -3.15 -2.08
C ALA A 66 -6.34 -1.69 -1.74
N ALA A 67 -5.15 -1.21 -2.10
CA ALA A 67 -4.80 0.20 -2.00
C ALA A 67 -5.79 1.05 -2.83
N MET A 68 -6.19 2.20 -2.29
CA MET A 68 -7.13 3.11 -2.96
C MET A 68 -6.52 3.67 -4.25
N PHE A 69 -5.22 3.94 -4.23
CA PHE A 69 -4.46 4.43 -5.38
C PHE A 69 -3.21 3.56 -5.57
N PRO A 70 -3.33 2.39 -6.23
CA PRO A 70 -2.24 1.43 -6.31
C PRO A 70 -1.05 1.97 -7.13
N PRO A 71 0.17 1.40 -6.93
CA PRO A 71 1.39 1.90 -7.57
C PRO A 71 1.32 2.14 -9.09
N PRO A 72 0.67 1.28 -9.90
CA PRO A 72 0.56 1.54 -11.35
C PRO A 72 -0.12 2.87 -11.73
N LEU A 73 -0.90 3.49 -10.84
CA LEU A 73 -1.57 4.77 -11.13
C LEU A 73 -0.69 6.00 -10.92
N TRP A 74 0.31 5.91 -10.03
CA TRP A 74 1.11 7.07 -9.62
C TRP A 74 2.62 6.90 -9.84
N ASN A 75 3.08 5.68 -10.12
CA ASN A 75 4.48 5.40 -10.39
C ASN A 75 4.93 6.07 -11.69
N VAL A 76 6.17 6.58 -11.71
CA VAL A 76 6.75 7.33 -12.83
C VAL A 76 8.03 6.69 -13.36
N HIS A 77 8.42 5.50 -12.88
CA HIS A 77 9.66 4.83 -13.26
C HIS A 77 9.75 4.67 -14.79
N ASP A 78 8.77 3.98 -15.39
CA ASP A 78 8.76 3.72 -16.83
C ASP A 78 8.71 5.00 -17.67
N VAL A 79 7.90 5.98 -17.24
CA VAL A 79 7.80 7.29 -17.90
C VAL A 79 9.15 8.01 -17.88
N THR A 80 9.85 7.95 -16.74
CA THR A 80 11.18 8.56 -16.56
C THR A 80 12.22 7.87 -17.44
N ILE A 81 12.21 6.53 -17.49
CA ILE A 81 13.14 5.76 -18.32
C ILE A 81 12.89 6.00 -19.82
N ARG A 82 11.63 6.13 -20.23
CA ARG A 82 11.25 6.36 -21.64
C ARG A 82 11.34 7.82 -22.08
N GLY A 83 11.58 8.75 -21.14
CA GLY A 83 11.64 10.19 -21.43
C GLY A 83 10.28 10.78 -21.86
N GLU A 84 9.19 10.14 -21.46
CA GLU A 84 7.82 10.54 -21.83
C GLU A 84 7.30 11.65 -20.88
N SER A 85 6.33 12.44 -21.35
CA SER A 85 5.66 13.43 -20.49
C SER A 85 4.56 12.75 -19.68
N GLN A 86 4.54 12.93 -18.35
CA GLN A 86 3.45 12.42 -17.52
C GLN A 86 2.15 13.19 -17.84
N THR A 87 1.16 12.52 -18.43
CA THR A 87 -0.21 13.07 -18.56
C THR A 87 -1.12 12.36 -17.57
N ASN A 88 -1.33 12.95 -16.38
CA ASN A 88 -2.24 12.40 -15.36
C ASN A 88 -3.72 12.77 -15.56
N ASN A 89 -4.10 13.21 -16.77
CA ASN A 89 -5.48 13.55 -17.11
C ASN A 89 -6.07 12.47 -18.01
N SER A 90 -6.86 11.58 -17.42
CA SER A 90 -7.87 10.77 -18.10
C SER A 90 -9.22 11.10 -17.51
#